data_AF-A0A6P3YBU7-F1
#
_entry.id   AF-A0A6P3YBU7-F1
#
_cell.length_a   1.000
_cell.length_b   1.000
_cell.length_c   1.000
_cell.angle_alpha   90.00
_cell.angle_beta   90.00
_cell.angle_gamma   90.00
#
_symmetry.space_group_name_H-M   'P 1'
#
loop_
_entity.id
_entity.type
_entity.pdbx_description
1 polymer ?
#
loop_
_entity_poly.entity_id
_entity_poly.type
_entity_poly.pdbx_seq_one_letter_code
_entity_poly.pdbx_strand_id
1 'polypeptide(L)' 'MKAIVFYTAATVEAFVFCFCGEYLSAKSKMIGDAAYKSFWYDLNPNQNKYILFVILRSQRRLTITAGKMMDLSLEGFTS' A
#
# COMPACT_ATOMS: atom_id res chain seq x y z
N MET A 1 17.72 24.48 -21.07
CA MET A 1 18.36 23.83 -19.89
C MET A 1 17.50 23.91 -18.64
N LYS A 2 17.06 25.09 -18.17
CA LYS A 2 16.19 25.24 -16.98
C LYS A 2 14.89 24.42 -17.02
N ALA A 3 14.16 24.43 -18.15
CA ALA A 3 12.92 23.67 -18.30
C ALA A 3 13.11 22.14 -18.16
N ILE A 4 14.25 21.61 -18.61
CA ILE A 4 14.59 20.19 -18.47
C ILE A 4 14.74 19.83 -16.99
N VAL A 5 15.43 20.67 -16.22
CA VAL A 5 15.66 20.45 -14.78
C VAL A 5 14.33 20.43 -14.00
N PHE A 6 13.42 21.36 -14.29
CA PHE A 6 12.10 21.36 -13.65
C PHE A 6 11.26 20.14 -14.02
N TYR A 7 11.28 19.73 -15.30
CA TYR A 7 10.54 18.56 -15.75
C TYR A 7 11.10 17.26 -15.13
N THR A 8 12.42 17.14 -15.04
CA THR A 8 13.06 15.99 -14.37
C THR A 8 12.79 15.98 -12.86
N ALA A 9 12.75 17.13 -12.20
CA ALA A 9 12.45 17.20 -10.76
C ALA A 9 11.00 16.75 -10.48
N ALA A 10 10.04 17.26 -11.25
CA ALA A 10 8.62 16.92 -11.09
C ALA A 10 8.35 15.42 -11.35
N THR A 11 9.01 14.84 -12.35
CA THR A 11 8.87 13.39 -12.65
C THR A 11 9.50 12.52 -11.57
N VAL A 12 10.64 12.91 -11.00
CA VAL A 12 11.26 12.20 -9.87
C VAL A 12 10.37 12.27 -8.62
N GLU A 13 9.81 13.44 -8.30
CA GLU A 13 8.87 13.58 -7.18
C GLU A 13 7.66 12.66 -7.35
N ALA A 14 7.01 12.69 -8.53
CA ALA A 14 5.89 11.81 -8.84
C ALA A 14 6.27 10.33 -8.73
N PHE A 15 7.44 9.93 -9.22
CA PHE A 15 7.95 8.57 -9.13
C PHE A 15 8.13 8.13 -7.66
N VAL A 16 8.69 8.98 -6.80
CA VAL A 16 8.89 8.66 -5.38
C VAL A 16 7.55 8.44 -4.68
N PHE A 17 6.52 9.24 -4.97
CA PHE A 17 5.19 9.06 -4.40
C PHE A 17 4.54 7.74 -4.86
N CYS A 18 4.60 7.44 -6.16
CA CYS A 18 4.07 6.17 -6.70
C CYS A 18 4.80 4.95 -6.14
N PHE A 19 6.14 5.02 -6.03
CA PHE A 19 6.93 3.94 -5.46
C PHE A 19 6.58 3.68 -3.99
N CYS A 20 6.46 4.74 -3.18
CA CYS A 20 6.03 4.62 -1.79
C CYS A 20 4.62 4.05 -1.67
N GLY A 21 3.68 4.46 -2.54
CA GLY A 21 2.32 3.95 -2.59
C GLY A 21 2.27 2.45 -2.85
N GLU A 22 2.99 1.98 -3.87
CA GLU A 22 3.09 0.55 -4.19
C GLU A 22 3.77 -0.24 -3.07
N TYR A 23 4.89 0.25 -2.55
CA TYR A 23 5.62 -0.42 -1.48
C TYR A 23 4.75 -0.59 -0.23
N LEU A 24 4.02 0.46 0.16
CA LEU A 24 3.12 0.43 1.31
C LEU A 24 1.94 -0.53 1.08
N SER A 25 1.35 -0.50 -0.12
CA SER A 25 0.25 -1.38 -0.52
C SER A 25 0.68 -2.86 -0.49
N ALA A 26 1.85 -3.17 -1.06
CA ALA A 26 2.42 -4.51 -1.05
C ALA A 26 2.70 -5.01 0.37
N LYS A 27 3.33 -4.18 1.22
CA LYS A 27 3.58 -4.51 2.63
C LYS A 27 2.29 -4.71 3.41
N SER A 28 1.26 -3.88 3.19
CA SER A 28 -0.05 -4.03 3.82
C SER A 28 -0.68 -5.40 3.50
N LYS A 29 -0.58 -5.85 2.24
CA LYS A 29 -1.06 -7.17 1.83
C LYS A 29 -0.30 -8.31 2.52
N MET A 30 1.03 -8.19 2.62
CA MET A 30 1.86 -9.19 3.31
C MET A 30 1.48 -9.35 4.79
N ILE A 31 1.12 -8.26 5.47
CA ILE A 31 0.67 -8.30 6.87
C ILE A 31 -0.63 -9.10 7.00
N GLY A 32 -1.57 -8.90 6.07
CA GLY A 32 -2.81 -9.66 6.00
C GLY A 32 -2.57 -11.15 5.78
N ASP A 33 -1.72 -11.50 4.83
CA ASP A 33 -1.36 -12.89 4.53
C ASP A 33 -0.65 -13.56 5.71
N ALA A 34 0.26 -12.85 6.39
CA ALA A 34 0.94 -13.35 7.57
C ALA A 34 -0.02 -13.57 8.75
N ALA A 35 -0.96 -12.64 8.97
CA ALA A 35 -2.00 -12.78 9.98
C ALA A 35 -2.92 -13.97 9.66
N TYR A 36 -3.30 -14.17 8.40
CA TYR A 36 -4.12 -15.30 7.97
C TYR A 36 -3.40 -16.66 8.14
N LYS A 37 -2.09 -16.71 7.85
CA LYS A 37 -1.25 -17.90 8.02
C LYS A 37 -0.83 -18.17 9.47
N SER A 38 -1.16 -17.28 10.40
CA SER A 38 -0.90 -17.54 11.82
C SER A 38 -1.82 -18.64 12.36
N PHE A 39 -1.44 -19.29 13.46
CA PHE A 39 -2.24 -20.30 14.14
C PHE A 39 -3.42 -19.68 14.92
N TRP A 40 -4.16 -18.78 14.27
CA TRP A 40 -5.23 -18.00 14.90
C TRP A 40 -6.40 -18.85 15.39
N TYR A 41 -6.56 -20.04 14.80
CA TYR A 41 -7.54 -21.06 15.19
C TYR A 41 -7.25 -21.68 16.56
N ASP A 42 -5.97 -21.72 16.97
CA ASP A 42 -5.52 -22.30 18.24
C ASP A 42 -5.45 -21.26 19.38
N LEU A 43 -5.71 -19.99 19.07
CA LEU A 43 -5.66 -18.89 20.04
C LEU A 43 -6.97 -18.76 20.83
N ASN A 44 -6.85 -18.22 22.05
CA ASN A 44 -8.00 -17.86 22.86
C ASN A 44 -8.98 -16.96 22.07
N PRO A 45 -10.30 -17.09 22.30
CA PRO A 45 -11.34 -16.38 21.53
C PRO A 45 -11.23 -14.84 21.61
N ASN A 46 -10.63 -14.29 22.68
CA ASN A 46 -10.34 -12.86 22.77
C ASN A 46 -9.22 -12.42 21.81
N GLN A 47 -8.18 -13.23 21.62
CA GLN A 47 -7.06 -12.93 20.72
C GLN A 47 -7.46 -13.11 19.25
N ASN A 48 -8.28 -14.13 18.97
CA ASN A 48 -8.79 -14.42 17.62
C ASN A 48 -9.57 -13.24 17.01
N LYS A 49 -10.39 -12.54 17.82
CA LYS A 49 -11.09 -11.32 17.38
C LYS A 49 -10.14 -10.25 16.85
N TYR A 50 -9.00 -10.02 17.52
CA TYR A 50 -8.03 -9.02 17.06
C TYR A 50 -7.38 -9.42 15.73
N ILE A 51 -7.03 -10.69 15.56
CA ILE A 51 -6.46 -11.18 14.29
C ILE A 51 -7.48 -11.07 13.17
N LEU A 52 -8.74 -11.42 13.42
CA LEU A 52 -9.82 -11.26 12.45
C LEU A 52 -9.97 -9.80 12.01
N PHE A 53 -9.93 -8.84 12.95
CA PHE A 53 -9.95 -7.41 12.63
C PHE A 53 -8.73 -6.99 11.78
N VAL A 54 -7.54 -7.49 12.08
CA VAL A 54 -6.32 -7.20 11.32
C VAL A 54 -6.45 -7.74 9.88
N ILE A 55 -6.93 -8.98 9.71
CA ILE A 55 -7.17 -9.58 8.40
C ILE A 55 -8.21 -8.75 7.63
N LEU A 56 -9.35 -8.43 8.25
CA LEU A 56 -10.42 -7.66 7.61
C LEU A 56 -9.93 -6.27 7.16
N ARG A 57 -9.15 -5.60 8.01
CA ARG A 57 -8.58 -4.27 7.73
C ARG A 57 -7.51 -4.33 6.65
N SER A 58 -6.70 -5.40 6.61
CA SER A 58 -5.65 -5.59 5.59
C SER A 58 -6.22 -5.82 4.17
N GLN A 59 -7.47 -6.28 4.05
CA GLN A 59 -8.13 -6.43 2.75
C GLN A 59 -8.44 -5.10 2.07
N ARG A 60 -8.56 -4.01 2.85
CA ARG A 60 -8.56 -2.67 2.28
C ARG A 60 -7.11 -2.29 1.96
N ARG A 61 -6.80 -2.28 0.67
CA ARG A 61 -5.52 -1.75 0.16
C ARG A 61 -5.29 -0.35 0.74
N LEU A 62 -4.17 -0.17 1.42
CA LEU A 62 -3.63 1.14 1.75
C LEU A 62 -2.96 1.68 0.47
N THR A 63 -3.77 2.07 -0.51
CA THR A 63 -3.28 2.80 -1.68
C THR A 63 -3.24 4.29 -1.36
N ILE A 64 -2.14 4.95 -1.72
CA ILE A 64 -2.07 6.40 -1.70
C ILE A 64 -2.76 6.87 -2.98
N THR A 65 -3.91 7.53 -2.87
CA THR A 65 -4.68 7.99 -4.01
C THR A 65 -4.38 9.46 -4.28
N ALA A 66 -3.97 9.82 -5.50
CA ALA A 66 -3.89 11.22 -5.93
C ALA A 66 -5.31 11.78 -6.08
N GLY A 67 -5.66 12.72 -5.20
CA GLY A 67 -6.96 13.41 -5.24
C GLY A 67 -8.19 12.50 -5.15
N LYS A 68 -8.05 11.26 -4.64
CA LYS A 68 -9.10 10.22 -4.61
C LYS A 68 -9.57 9.75 -6.01
N MET A 69 -8.88 10.13 -7.08
CA MET A 69 -9.26 9.78 -8.46
C MET A 69 -8.36 8.73 -9.09
N MET A 70 -7.10 8.67 -8.68
CA MET A 70 -6.12 7.75 -9.26
C MET A 70 -5.25 7.16 -8.17
N ASP A 71 -5.16 5.83 -8.11
CA ASP A 71 -4.17 5.18 -7.26
C ASP A 71 -2.78 5.55 -7.76
N LEU A 72 -1.93 6.11 -6.88
CA LEU A 72 -0.52 6.37 -7.16
C LEU A 72 0.22 5.03 -7.15
N SER A 73 0.01 4.26 -8.21
CA SER A 73 0.71 3.02 -8.49
C SER A 73 1.78 3.23 -9.56
N LEU A 74 2.76 2.33 -9.62
CA LEU A 74 3.74 2.31 -10.69
C LEU A 74 3.06 2.17 -12.07
N GLU A 75 1.98 1.38 -12.14
CA GLU A 75 1.11 1.25 -13.32
C GLU A 75 0.58 2.61 -13.78
N GLY A 76 0.08 3.44 -12.85
CA GLY A 76 -0.43 4.76 -13.15
C GLY A 76 0.63 5.76 -13.64
N PHE A 77 1.88 5.60 -13.20
CA PHE A 77 2.99 6.43 -13.67
C PHE A 77 3.49 6.01 -15.07
N THR A 78 3.38 4.72 -15.40
CA THR A 78 3.82 4.17 -16.70
C THR A 78 2.79 4.29 -17.82
N SER A 79 1.53 4.64 -17.50
CA SER A 79 0.42 4.72 -18.45
C SER A 79 0.25 6.10 -19.10
#